data_AF-A0A136MY42-F1
#
_entry.id   AF-A0A136MY42-F1
#
_cell.length_a   1.000
_cell.length_b   1.000
_cell.length_c   1.000
_cell.angle_alpha   90.00
_cell.angle_beta   90.00
_cell.angle_gamma   90.00
#
_symmetry.space_group_name_H-M   'P 1'
#
loop_
_entity.id
_entity.type
_entity.pdbx_description
1 polymer ?
#
loop_
_entity_poly.entity_id
_entity_poly.type
_entity_poly.pdbx_seq_one_letter_code
_entity_poly.pdbx_strand_id
1 'polypeptide(L)'
;MGMKTVFAERFKSARLMKGFSLQNLADALGNKLSRQALHRYEKGEVMPDNDKINLLSKVLDVNPDYFFRGTKVELSEIEYRKLSKMPQKEAAIIREKTKEYLSRYLELEEILGLGIAFENPLKNIDVVTSYKQVNEAAHQLRENWGLGNGAIFNVVELLEDKNIKVVKLEVDEDFDGLQTFVNGTIPVVAYNVKKTNKPDRIRLTLLHELAHLLLNFGDITSKQKETLCFQFAGAMLLPEKTIKAELGEHRNKLSINELGNIKKQYGISMQAIVMRAKDCGIINEHYTKQFFFIIKQMNWKVDEPVEYSGAEESNRFEQLLFRALVEDQISMSKAASLNNQTLADFRKEYQMMF
;
A
#
# COMPACT_ATOMS: atom_id res chain seq x y z
N MET A 1 25.76 -4.86 -14.00
CA MET A 1 25.52 -6.15 -13.32
C MET A 1 25.51 -7.24 -14.40
N GLY A 2 26.10 -8.41 -14.19
CA GLY A 2 26.11 -9.45 -15.20
C GLY A 2 24.70 -10.04 -15.43
N MET A 3 24.35 -10.36 -16.68
CA MET A 3 23.02 -10.91 -17.04
C MET A 3 22.63 -12.15 -16.21
N LYS A 4 23.61 -13.00 -15.89
CA LYS A 4 23.41 -14.18 -15.03
C LYS A 4 22.98 -13.81 -13.61
N THR A 5 23.52 -12.73 -13.05
CA THR A 5 23.19 -12.29 -11.69
C THR A 5 21.77 -11.71 -11.64
N VAL A 6 21.39 -10.90 -12.64
CA VAL A 6 20.03 -10.37 -12.78
C VAL A 6 19.02 -11.52 -12.87
N PHE A 7 19.30 -12.49 -13.74
CA PHE A 7 18.45 -13.68 -13.87
C PHE A 7 18.31 -14.42 -12.55
N ALA A 8 19.41 -14.70 -11.85
CA ALA A 8 19.41 -15.45 -10.60
C ALA A 8 18.55 -14.77 -9.51
N GLU A 9 18.69 -13.45 -9.36
CA GLU A 9 17.93 -12.67 -8.39
C GLU A 9 16.43 -12.64 -8.73
N ARG A 10 16.08 -12.36 -9.99
CA ARG A 10 14.70 -12.37 -10.46
C ARG A 10 14.09 -13.76 -10.34
N PHE A 11 14.81 -14.80 -10.73
CA PHE A 11 14.34 -16.18 -10.62
C PHE A 11 14.00 -16.56 -9.18
N LYS A 12 14.88 -16.22 -8.24
CA LYS A 12 14.62 -16.41 -6.80
C LYS A 12 13.40 -15.61 -6.34
N SER A 13 13.29 -14.35 -6.76
CA SER A 13 12.15 -13.47 -6.43
C SER A 13 10.82 -14.06 -6.91
N ALA A 14 10.72 -14.46 -8.18
CA ALA A 14 9.52 -15.09 -8.74
C ALA A 14 9.13 -16.38 -8.01
N ARG A 15 10.11 -17.24 -7.67
CA ARG A 15 9.85 -18.47 -6.91
C ARG A 15 9.27 -18.16 -5.53
N LEU A 16 9.87 -17.21 -4.81
CA LEU A 16 9.41 -16.82 -3.48
C LEU A 16 8.04 -16.12 -3.53
N MET A 17 7.78 -15.32 -4.57
CA MET A 17 6.48 -14.68 -4.81
C MET A 17 5.35 -15.71 -5.02
N LYS A 18 5.64 -16.87 -5.61
CA LYS A 18 4.72 -18.02 -5.68
C LYS A 18 4.67 -18.89 -4.43
N GLY A 19 5.47 -18.58 -3.41
CA GLY A 19 5.51 -19.35 -2.18
C GLY A 19 6.13 -20.74 -2.33
N PHE A 20 6.89 -20.98 -3.41
CA PHE A 20 7.48 -22.28 -3.68
C PHE A 20 8.83 -22.44 -2.97
N SER A 21 9.07 -23.60 -2.37
CA SER A 21 10.44 -24.07 -2.17
C SER A 21 11.05 -24.52 -3.51
N LEU A 22 12.38 -24.69 -3.58
CA LEU A 22 13.01 -25.27 -4.77
C LEU A 22 12.46 -26.66 -5.11
N GLN A 23 12.07 -27.43 -4.09
CA GLN A 23 11.44 -28.74 -4.31
C GLN A 23 10.04 -28.57 -4.90
N ASN A 24 9.20 -27.70 -4.33
CA ASN A 24 7.85 -27.47 -4.84
C ASN A 24 7.87 -26.94 -6.28
N LEU A 25 8.84 -26.11 -6.64
CA LEU A 25 9.01 -25.66 -8.02
C LEU A 25 9.39 -26.83 -8.95
N ALA A 26 10.30 -27.72 -8.54
CA ALA A 26 10.64 -28.92 -9.33
C ALA A 26 9.41 -29.83 -9.53
N ASP A 27 8.64 -30.04 -8.47
CA ASP A 27 7.41 -30.84 -8.51
C ASP A 27 6.37 -30.20 -9.45
N ALA A 28 6.15 -28.89 -9.36
CA ALA A 28 5.25 -28.14 -10.22
C ALA A 28 5.66 -28.14 -11.71
N LEU A 29 6.96 -28.29 -11.98
CA LEU A 29 7.52 -28.46 -13.33
C LEU A 29 7.38 -29.91 -13.84
N GLY A 30 6.77 -30.82 -13.07
CA GLY A 30 6.68 -32.24 -13.40
C GLY A 30 8.05 -32.91 -13.44
N ASN A 31 9.00 -32.45 -12.62
CA ASN A 31 10.39 -32.93 -12.56
C ASN A 31 11.18 -32.81 -13.86
N LYS A 32 10.72 -31.98 -14.82
CA LYS A 32 11.50 -31.64 -16.03
C LYS A 32 12.82 -30.91 -15.70
N LEU A 33 12.86 -30.23 -14.56
CA LEU A 33 14.06 -29.62 -13.99
C LEU A 33 14.21 -30.09 -12.54
N SER A 34 15.39 -30.61 -12.20
CA SER A 34 15.66 -31.09 -10.85
C SER A 34 15.87 -29.94 -9.86
N ARG A 35 15.64 -30.20 -8.57
CA ARG A 35 15.95 -29.24 -7.48
C ARG A 35 17.40 -28.75 -7.56
N GLN A 36 18.36 -29.63 -7.90
CA GLN A 36 19.76 -29.24 -8.04
C GLN A 36 19.97 -28.28 -9.20
N ALA A 37 19.32 -28.50 -10.35
CA ALA A 37 19.40 -27.58 -11.49
C ALA A 37 18.83 -26.19 -11.13
N LEU A 38 17.66 -26.15 -10.48
CA LEU A 38 17.04 -24.90 -10.04
C LEU A 38 17.91 -24.15 -9.01
N HIS A 39 18.57 -24.87 -8.10
CA HIS A 39 19.51 -24.25 -7.14
C HIS A 39 20.70 -23.57 -7.83
N ARG A 40 21.23 -24.18 -8.90
CA ARG A 40 22.32 -23.58 -9.70
C ARG A 40 21.86 -22.32 -10.45
N TYR A 41 20.60 -22.26 -10.85
CA TYR A 41 19.98 -21.05 -11.41
C TYR A 41 19.91 -19.93 -10.37
N GLU A 42 19.46 -20.21 -9.14
CA GLU A 42 19.41 -19.21 -8.06
C GLU A 42 20.78 -18.70 -7.63
N LYS A 43 21.84 -19.50 -7.81
CA LYS A 43 23.22 -19.09 -7.58
C LYS A 43 23.86 -18.33 -8.75
N GLY A 44 23.18 -18.25 -9.89
CA GLY A 44 23.73 -17.66 -11.12
C GLY A 44 24.89 -18.45 -11.73
N GLU A 45 25.05 -19.73 -11.36
CA GLU A 45 26.10 -20.61 -11.90
C GLU A 45 25.81 -20.99 -13.36
N VAL A 46 24.52 -21.17 -13.69
CA VAL A 46 24.04 -21.60 -15.00
C VAL A 46 22.90 -20.70 -15.45
N MET A 47 22.86 -20.37 -16.74
CA MET A 47 21.73 -19.70 -17.37
C MET A 47 20.85 -20.75 -18.07
N PRO A 48 19.52 -20.76 -17.84
CA PRO A 48 18.62 -21.58 -18.65
C PRO A 48 18.57 -21.10 -20.11
N ASP A 49 18.24 -22.02 -21.01
CA ASP A 49 17.90 -21.68 -22.40
C ASP A 49 16.45 -21.16 -22.49
N ASN A 50 16.06 -20.68 -23.68
CA ASN A 50 14.75 -20.07 -23.90
C ASN A 50 13.58 -21.03 -23.60
N ASP A 51 13.72 -22.32 -23.91
CA ASP A 51 12.70 -23.32 -23.62
C ASP A 51 12.46 -23.46 -22.12
N LYS A 52 13.53 -23.50 -21.33
CA LYS A 52 13.45 -23.52 -19.87
C LYS A 52 12.92 -22.19 -19.31
N ILE A 53 13.32 -21.05 -19.86
CA ILE A 53 12.79 -19.73 -19.45
C ILE A 53 11.27 -19.69 -19.66
N ASN A 54 10.78 -20.12 -20.83
CA ASN A 54 9.35 -20.17 -21.13
C ASN A 54 8.61 -21.14 -20.20
N LEU A 55 9.21 -22.28 -19.86
CA LEU A 55 8.65 -23.23 -18.91
C LEU A 55 8.55 -22.63 -17.50
N LEU A 56 9.62 -21.98 -17.02
CA LEU A 56 9.64 -21.31 -15.71
C LEU A 56 8.63 -20.16 -15.66
N SER A 57 8.55 -19.35 -16.72
CA SER A 57 7.61 -18.23 -16.85
C SER A 57 6.17 -18.68 -16.62
N LYS A 58 5.76 -19.80 -17.23
CA LYS A 58 4.41 -20.36 -17.09
C LYS A 58 4.12 -20.84 -15.66
N VAL A 59 5.04 -21.59 -15.06
CA VAL A 59 4.83 -22.15 -13.70
C VAL A 59 4.92 -21.06 -12.62
N LEU A 60 5.76 -20.05 -12.84
CA LEU A 60 5.93 -18.93 -11.93
C LEU A 60 4.97 -17.76 -12.20
N ASP A 61 4.18 -17.85 -13.29
CA ASP A 61 3.17 -16.86 -13.68
C ASP A 61 3.75 -15.45 -13.83
N VAL A 62 4.86 -15.38 -14.57
CA VAL A 62 5.56 -14.14 -14.91
C VAL A 62 5.84 -14.13 -16.40
N ASN A 63 5.96 -12.94 -17.00
CA ASN A 63 6.41 -12.79 -18.38
C ASN A 63 7.90 -13.18 -18.49
N PRO A 64 8.38 -13.82 -19.56
CA PRO A 64 9.81 -14.09 -19.78
C PRO A 64 10.74 -12.89 -19.54
N ASP A 65 10.31 -11.68 -19.93
CA ASP A 65 11.09 -10.45 -19.75
C ASP A 65 11.35 -10.10 -18.27
N TYR A 66 10.52 -10.60 -17.35
CA TYR A 66 10.67 -10.41 -15.90
C TYR A 66 12.06 -10.82 -15.43
N PHE A 67 12.62 -11.92 -15.96
CA PHE A 67 13.91 -12.45 -15.51
C PHE A 67 15.10 -11.57 -15.91
N PHE A 68 14.89 -10.59 -16.78
CA PHE A 68 15.93 -9.73 -17.32
C PHE A 68 15.79 -8.26 -16.89
N ARG A 69 14.77 -7.93 -16.08
CA ARG A 69 14.55 -6.58 -15.55
C ARG A 69 15.61 -6.22 -14.51
N GLY A 70 16.46 -5.24 -14.82
CA GLY A 70 17.63 -4.87 -14.00
C GLY A 70 17.34 -3.91 -12.84
N THR A 71 16.16 -3.29 -12.79
CA THR A 71 15.82 -2.30 -11.75
C THR A 71 15.87 -2.92 -10.36
N LYS A 72 16.73 -2.36 -9.50
CA LYS A 72 16.92 -2.85 -8.14
C LYS A 72 15.91 -2.22 -7.18
N VAL A 73 15.29 -3.08 -6.39
CA VAL A 73 14.40 -2.67 -5.29
C VAL A 73 14.89 -3.34 -4.01
N GLU A 74 15.50 -2.52 -3.17
CA GLU A 74 15.94 -2.92 -1.84
C GLU A 74 14.97 -2.32 -0.83
N LEU A 75 14.14 -3.17 -0.23
CA LEU A 75 13.33 -2.75 0.91
C LEU A 75 14.28 -2.58 2.09
N SER A 76 14.22 -1.43 2.76
CA SER A 76 14.82 -1.26 4.08
C SER A 76 14.26 -2.32 5.04
N GLU A 77 14.86 -2.46 6.23
CA GLU A 77 14.19 -3.19 7.30
C GLU A 77 12.83 -2.54 7.51
N ILE A 78 11.79 -3.20 6.97
CA ILE A 78 10.38 -2.88 7.18
C ILE A 78 10.22 -2.68 8.69
N GLU A 79 9.28 -1.85 9.17
CA GLU A 79 8.82 -2.00 10.55
C GLU A 79 8.12 -3.38 10.64
N TYR A 80 8.95 -4.43 10.71
CA TYR A 80 8.70 -5.86 10.58
C TYR A 80 7.88 -6.36 11.77
N ARG A 81 7.37 -5.51 12.65
CA ARG A 81 6.68 -5.93 13.88
C ARG A 81 5.37 -6.66 13.59
N LYS A 82 4.69 -6.33 12.49
CA LYS A 82 3.48 -7.05 12.02
C LYS A 82 3.85 -8.35 11.28
N LEU A 83 4.91 -8.35 10.45
CA LEU A 83 5.37 -9.53 9.69
C LEU A 83 6.23 -10.53 10.48
N SER A 84 6.89 -10.13 11.57
CA SER A 84 7.76 -11.02 12.36
C SER A 84 6.97 -12.08 13.13
N LYS A 85 5.66 -11.86 13.32
CA LYS A 85 4.72 -12.84 13.86
C LYS A 85 4.12 -13.74 12.78
N MET A 86 4.37 -13.44 11.50
CA MET A 86 3.83 -14.16 10.35
C MET A 86 4.78 -15.30 9.94
N PRO A 87 4.26 -16.40 9.36
CA PRO A 87 5.11 -17.43 8.77
C PRO A 87 6.09 -16.84 7.75
N GLN A 88 7.35 -17.28 7.80
CA GLN A 88 8.43 -16.76 6.96
C GLN A 88 8.12 -16.81 5.46
N LYS A 89 7.41 -17.85 5.03
CA LYS A 89 6.96 -18.03 3.64
C LYS A 89 6.07 -16.86 3.19
N GLU A 90 5.10 -16.50 4.01
CA GLU A 90 4.12 -15.47 3.68
C GLU A 90 4.72 -14.08 3.73
N ALA A 91 5.59 -13.82 4.72
CA ALA A 91 6.40 -12.61 4.75
C ALA A 91 7.28 -12.47 3.49
N ALA A 92 7.82 -13.57 2.96
CA ALA A 92 8.59 -13.57 1.72
C ALA A 92 7.70 -13.29 0.50
N ILE A 93 6.50 -13.85 0.41
CA ILE A 93 5.54 -13.58 -0.67
C ILE A 93 5.20 -12.09 -0.70
N ILE A 94 4.81 -11.51 0.44
CA ILE A 94 4.48 -10.08 0.56
C ILE A 94 5.65 -9.22 0.10
N ARG A 95 6.85 -9.50 0.60
CA ARG A 95 8.07 -8.75 0.25
C ARG A 95 8.35 -8.80 -1.25
N GLU A 96 8.28 -9.97 -1.87
CA GLU A 96 8.63 -10.11 -3.28
C GLU A 96 7.52 -9.56 -4.21
N LYS A 97 6.23 -9.65 -3.82
CA LYS A 97 5.14 -8.92 -4.51
C LYS A 97 5.33 -7.40 -4.45
N THR A 98 5.65 -6.86 -3.27
CA THR A 98 5.94 -5.43 -3.08
C THR A 98 7.11 -4.99 -3.96
N LYS A 99 8.21 -5.76 -3.95
CA LYS A 99 9.37 -5.47 -4.79
C LYS A 99 9.04 -5.50 -6.27
N GLU A 100 8.27 -6.48 -6.74
CA GLU A 100 7.94 -6.56 -8.15
C GLU A 100 7.11 -5.36 -8.60
N TYR A 101 6.06 -5.01 -7.84
CA TYR A 101 5.25 -3.83 -8.12
C TYR A 101 6.12 -2.56 -8.21
N LEU A 102 6.94 -2.32 -7.18
CA LEU A 102 7.80 -1.14 -7.13
C LEU A 102 8.88 -1.17 -8.22
N SER A 103 9.38 -2.34 -8.61
CA SER A 103 10.43 -2.41 -9.62
C SER A 103 9.96 -1.93 -10.98
N ARG A 104 8.71 -2.24 -11.35
CA ARG A 104 8.08 -1.73 -12.58
C ARG A 104 7.84 -0.23 -12.50
N TYR A 105 7.35 0.24 -11.35
CA TYR A 105 7.08 1.65 -11.13
C TYR A 105 8.38 2.48 -11.22
N LEU A 106 9.39 2.11 -10.44
CA LEU A 106 10.66 2.84 -10.38
C LEU A 106 11.41 2.77 -11.71
N GLU A 107 11.33 1.66 -12.44
CA GLU A 107 11.90 1.56 -13.79
C GLU A 107 11.28 2.58 -14.74
N LEU A 108 9.94 2.74 -14.68
CA LEU A 108 9.22 3.69 -15.51
C LEU A 108 9.56 5.15 -15.14
N GLU A 109 9.68 5.45 -13.85
CA GLU A 109 10.12 6.77 -13.37
C GLU A 109 11.56 7.09 -13.79
N GLU A 110 12.47 6.11 -13.73
CA GLU A 110 13.85 6.22 -14.17
C GLU A 110 13.93 6.51 -15.67
N ILE A 111 13.16 5.79 -16.50
CA ILE A 111 13.09 6.01 -17.96
C ILE A 111 12.63 7.43 -18.27
N LEU A 112 11.62 7.93 -17.55
CA LEU A 112 11.09 9.29 -17.72
C LEU A 112 11.98 10.38 -17.11
N GLY A 113 13.07 10.03 -16.44
CA GLY A 113 13.96 10.97 -15.76
C GLY A 113 13.30 11.70 -14.59
N LEU A 114 12.31 11.08 -13.93
CA LEU A 114 11.63 11.68 -12.78
C LEU A 114 12.50 11.55 -11.53
N GLY A 115 12.95 12.69 -11.00
CA GLY A 115 13.67 12.74 -9.73
C GLY A 115 12.73 12.40 -8.57
N ILE A 116 12.99 11.29 -7.89
CA ILE A 116 12.23 10.88 -6.69
C ILE A 116 12.93 11.48 -5.48
N ALA A 117 12.45 12.64 -5.03
CA ALA A 117 12.83 13.20 -3.74
C ALA A 117 11.59 13.24 -2.84
N PHE A 118 11.64 12.48 -1.75
CA PHE A 118 10.68 12.60 -0.68
C PHE A 118 11.33 13.35 0.49
N GLU A 119 10.70 14.45 0.90
CA GLU A 119 11.03 15.15 2.12
C GLU A 119 9.87 15.00 3.09
N ASN A 120 10.11 14.40 4.25
CA ASN A 120 9.08 14.26 5.28
C ASN A 120 8.64 15.66 5.77
N PRO A 121 7.40 16.10 5.50
CA PRO A 121 6.93 17.44 5.90
C PRO A 121 6.83 17.60 7.42
N LEU A 122 6.86 16.49 8.15
CA LEU A 122 6.77 16.43 9.60
C LEU A 122 8.13 16.14 10.26
N LYS A 123 9.24 16.18 9.52
CA LYS A 123 10.58 15.83 10.07
C LYS A 123 10.99 16.67 11.29
N ASN A 124 10.45 17.88 11.43
CA ASN A 124 10.80 18.85 12.47
C ASN A 124 9.82 18.86 13.65
N ILE A 125 8.79 18.01 13.66
CA ILE A 125 7.87 17.95 14.80
C ILE A 125 8.55 17.28 16.00
N ASP A 126 8.13 17.66 17.20
CA ASP A 126 8.59 17.01 18.42
C ASP A 126 8.21 15.54 18.46
N VAL A 127 8.97 14.77 19.23
CA VAL A 127 8.70 13.37 19.52
C VAL A 127 7.28 13.19 20.05
N VAL A 128 6.51 12.35 19.37
CA VAL A 128 5.08 12.15 19.60
C VAL A 128 4.87 11.14 20.73
N THR A 129 4.16 11.57 21.77
CA THR A 129 3.74 10.70 22.90
C THR A 129 2.27 10.88 23.27
N SER A 130 1.57 11.82 22.62
CA SER A 130 0.21 12.22 22.99
C SER A 130 -0.68 12.50 21.79
N TYR A 131 -1.99 12.39 22.00
CA TYR A 131 -3.01 12.70 20.98
C TYR A 131 -2.93 14.15 20.51
N LYS A 132 -2.66 15.12 21.40
CA LYS A 132 -2.57 16.54 21.03
C LYS A 132 -1.50 16.77 19.95
N GLN A 133 -0.34 16.14 20.10
CA GLN A 133 0.75 16.23 19.13
C GLN A 133 0.40 15.58 17.79
N VAL A 134 -0.30 14.44 17.82
CA VAL A 134 -0.79 13.77 16.60
C VAL A 134 -1.81 14.62 15.85
N ASN A 135 -2.76 15.21 16.57
CA ASN A 135 -3.80 16.07 16.00
C ASN A 135 -3.18 17.30 15.33
N GLU A 136 -2.18 17.90 15.98
CA GLU A 136 -1.40 19.00 15.43
C GLU A 136 -0.55 18.57 14.22
N ALA A 137 0.09 17.41 14.27
CA ALA A 137 0.86 16.88 13.15
C ALA A 137 -0.04 16.63 11.91
N ALA A 138 -1.26 16.13 12.10
CA ALA A 138 -2.23 15.99 11.03
C ALA A 138 -2.64 17.35 10.45
N HIS A 139 -2.85 18.37 11.30
CA HIS A 139 -3.13 19.74 10.86
C HIS A 139 -1.97 20.31 10.01
N GLN A 140 -0.74 20.23 10.51
CA GLN A 140 0.46 20.70 9.80
C GLN A 140 0.65 19.98 8.48
N LEU A 141 0.41 18.67 8.42
CA LEU A 141 0.51 17.93 7.16
C LEU A 141 -0.53 18.40 6.14
N ARG A 142 -1.77 18.64 6.58
CA ARG A 142 -2.82 19.20 5.71
C ARG A 142 -2.47 20.60 5.20
N GLU A 143 -1.86 21.45 6.03
CA GLU A 143 -1.38 22.77 5.62
C GLU A 143 -0.25 22.67 4.60
N ASN A 144 0.79 21.88 4.89
CA ASN A 144 1.92 21.65 4.00
C ASN A 144 1.50 21.07 2.63
N TRP A 145 0.41 20.29 2.60
CA TRP A 145 -0.13 19.72 1.37
C TRP A 145 -1.25 20.54 0.73
N GLY A 146 -1.66 21.67 1.32
CA GLY A 146 -2.69 22.54 0.78
C GLY A 146 -4.11 21.92 0.76
N LEU A 147 -4.40 20.99 1.68
CA LEU A 147 -5.67 20.23 1.69
C LEU A 147 -6.85 20.99 2.30
N GLY A 148 -6.61 22.13 2.96
CA GLY A 148 -7.64 22.86 3.69
C GLY A 148 -8.33 22.00 4.76
N ASN A 149 -9.64 22.19 4.95
CA ASN A 149 -10.45 21.45 5.95
C ASN A 149 -11.51 20.51 5.33
N GLY A 150 -11.57 20.44 4.00
CA GLY A 150 -12.54 19.60 3.27
C GLY A 150 -12.17 18.11 3.24
N ALA A 151 -13.07 17.31 2.70
CA ALA A 151 -12.82 15.90 2.44
C ALA A 151 -11.64 15.71 1.49
N ILE A 152 -10.82 14.69 1.75
CA ILE A 152 -9.79 14.25 0.79
C ILE A 152 -10.52 13.48 -0.32
N PHE A 153 -10.33 13.84 -1.59
CA PHE A 153 -11.05 13.16 -2.67
C PHE A 153 -10.61 11.69 -2.80
N ASN A 154 -9.30 11.48 -2.94
CA ASN A 154 -8.68 10.18 -3.18
C ASN A 154 -7.35 10.13 -2.40
N VAL A 155 -7.25 9.26 -1.39
CA VAL A 155 -6.04 9.17 -0.55
C VAL A 155 -4.91 8.49 -1.32
N VAL A 156 -5.23 7.47 -2.12
CA VAL A 156 -4.20 6.74 -2.90
C VAL A 156 -3.48 7.68 -3.87
N GLU A 157 -4.24 8.46 -4.64
CA GLU A 157 -3.69 9.43 -5.59
C GLU A 157 -2.94 10.57 -4.88
N LEU A 158 -3.49 11.08 -3.77
CA LEU A 158 -2.81 12.08 -2.95
C LEU A 158 -1.43 11.61 -2.49
N LEU A 159 -1.30 10.38 -1.99
CA LEU A 159 -0.01 9.86 -1.52
C LEU A 159 0.99 9.72 -2.66
N GLU A 160 0.55 9.17 -3.79
CA GLU A 160 1.37 9.02 -5.00
C GLU A 160 1.89 10.37 -5.53
N ASP A 161 1.05 11.41 -5.52
CA ASP A 161 1.43 12.78 -5.90
C ASP A 161 2.44 13.43 -4.93
N LYS A 162 2.50 12.95 -3.69
CA LYS A 162 3.50 13.35 -2.70
C LYS A 162 4.72 12.43 -2.71
N ASN A 163 4.91 11.64 -3.77
CA ASN A 163 5.99 10.67 -3.95
C ASN A 163 6.03 9.57 -2.87
N ILE A 164 4.87 9.23 -2.30
CA ILE A 164 4.69 8.09 -1.41
C ILE A 164 4.04 6.97 -2.20
N LYS A 165 4.72 5.84 -2.34
CA LYS A 165 4.20 4.73 -3.14
C LYS A 165 3.13 3.97 -2.39
N VAL A 166 2.06 3.61 -3.08
CA VAL A 166 0.95 2.84 -2.55
C VAL A 166 0.90 1.49 -3.25
N VAL A 167 1.14 0.42 -2.50
CA VAL A 167 1.13 -0.95 -3.03
C VAL A 167 -0.16 -1.66 -2.64
N LYS A 168 -0.92 -2.09 -3.64
CA LYS A 168 -2.08 -2.97 -3.47
C LYS A 168 -1.58 -4.41 -3.39
N LEU A 169 -1.81 -5.08 -2.26
CA LEU A 169 -1.42 -6.48 -2.07
C LEU A 169 -2.66 -7.37 -2.05
N GLU A 170 -2.57 -8.52 -2.70
CA GLU A 170 -3.59 -9.56 -2.63
C GLU A 170 -2.96 -10.84 -2.06
N VAL A 171 -3.18 -11.07 -0.77
CA VAL A 171 -2.53 -12.14 0.01
C VAL A 171 -3.49 -12.67 1.07
N ASP A 172 -3.37 -13.94 1.45
CA ASP A 172 -4.34 -14.61 2.34
C ASP A 172 -4.14 -14.25 3.83
N GLU A 173 -3.03 -13.61 4.13
CA GLU A 173 -2.60 -13.22 5.46
C GLU A 173 -3.51 -12.15 6.09
N ASP A 174 -3.76 -12.31 7.38
CA ASP A 174 -4.60 -11.39 8.15
C ASP A 174 -3.82 -10.15 8.62
N PHE A 175 -3.62 -9.19 7.71
CA PHE A 175 -3.17 -7.84 8.05
C PHE A 175 -3.91 -6.79 7.21
N ASP A 176 -4.08 -5.59 7.77
CA ASP A 176 -4.76 -4.50 7.08
C ASP A 176 -3.78 -3.71 6.19
N GLY A 177 -2.63 -3.31 6.74
CA GLY A 177 -1.60 -2.53 6.07
C GLY A 177 -0.18 -2.75 6.59
N LEU A 178 0.78 -2.20 5.85
CA LEU A 178 2.21 -2.17 6.18
C LEU A 178 2.89 -0.95 5.56
N GLN A 179 4.08 -0.65 6.06
CA GLN A 179 4.86 0.51 5.68
C GLN A 179 6.35 0.20 5.66
N THR A 180 7.08 0.81 4.73
CA THR A 180 8.54 0.65 4.59
C THR A 180 9.16 1.80 3.80
N PHE A 181 10.49 1.79 3.71
CA PHE A 181 11.24 2.59 2.76
C PHE A 181 11.88 1.69 1.72
N VAL A 182 11.94 2.17 0.49
CA VAL A 182 12.67 1.53 -0.61
C VAL A 182 13.90 2.35 -0.95
N ASN A 183 15.01 1.65 -1.16
CA ASN A 183 16.31 2.23 -1.44
C ASN A 183 16.69 3.31 -0.40
N GLY A 184 16.26 3.10 0.86
CA GLY A 184 16.49 3.97 2.01
C GLY A 184 15.76 5.32 2.00
N THR A 185 15.04 5.69 0.94
CA THR A 185 14.57 7.07 0.73
C THR A 185 13.12 7.18 0.26
N ILE A 186 12.58 6.16 -0.41
CA ILE A 186 11.24 6.22 -1.01
C ILE A 186 10.23 5.63 -0.03
N PRO A 187 9.33 6.43 0.58
CA PRO A 187 8.32 5.90 1.49
C PRO A 187 7.29 5.08 0.72
N VAL A 188 6.90 3.96 1.32
CA VAL A 188 5.91 3.04 0.75
C VAL A 188 4.93 2.64 1.83
N VAL A 189 3.64 2.75 1.50
CA VAL A 189 2.55 2.15 2.25
C VAL A 189 1.91 1.06 1.39
N ALA A 190 1.40 0.01 2.02
CA ALA A 190 0.68 -1.05 1.33
C ALA A 190 -0.52 -1.50 2.16
N TYR A 191 -1.51 -2.07 1.49
CA TYR A 191 -2.69 -2.63 2.13
C TYR A 191 -3.12 -3.93 1.48
N ASN A 192 -3.73 -4.83 2.25
CA ASN A 192 -4.24 -6.10 1.75
C ASN A 192 -5.69 -5.95 1.26
N VAL A 193 -5.93 -6.06 -0.04
CA VAL A 193 -7.26 -5.92 -0.65
C VAL A 193 -8.23 -7.02 -0.21
N LYS A 194 -7.73 -8.21 0.16
CA LYS A 194 -8.59 -9.29 0.69
C LYS A 194 -9.18 -8.96 2.05
N LYS A 195 -8.53 -8.08 2.81
CA LYS A 195 -8.96 -7.67 4.16
C LYS A 195 -9.63 -6.29 4.17
N THR A 196 -9.07 -5.38 3.39
CA THR A 196 -9.44 -3.97 3.34
C THR A 196 -9.92 -3.66 1.92
N ASN A 197 -11.17 -4.02 1.63
CA ASN A 197 -11.80 -3.83 0.31
C ASN A 197 -12.78 -2.65 0.24
N LYS A 198 -13.10 -2.02 1.38
CA LYS A 198 -13.98 -0.85 1.44
C LYS A 198 -13.19 0.46 1.36
N PRO A 199 -13.58 1.42 0.51
CA PRO A 199 -12.82 2.66 0.31
C PRO A 199 -12.55 3.45 1.60
N ASP A 200 -13.54 3.56 2.50
CA ASP A 200 -13.39 4.24 3.80
C ASP A 200 -12.35 3.56 4.71
N ARG A 201 -12.23 2.23 4.65
CA ARG A 201 -11.20 1.47 5.37
C ARG A 201 -9.84 1.61 4.73
N ILE A 202 -9.76 1.56 3.39
CA ILE A 202 -8.49 1.73 2.65
C ILE A 202 -7.85 3.06 3.05
N ARG A 203 -8.62 4.15 3.03
CA ARG A 203 -8.17 5.50 3.40
C ARG A 203 -7.60 5.55 4.82
N LEU A 204 -8.33 4.99 5.78
CA LEU A 204 -7.91 4.99 7.18
C LEU A 204 -6.64 4.15 7.37
N THR A 205 -6.56 2.98 6.74
CA THR A 205 -5.38 2.09 6.79
C THR A 205 -4.17 2.80 6.20
N LEU A 206 -4.28 3.39 5.01
CA LEU A 206 -3.15 4.07 4.36
C LEU A 206 -2.63 5.26 5.19
N LEU A 207 -3.54 6.06 5.78
CA LEU A 207 -3.14 7.19 6.62
C LEU A 207 -2.61 6.74 8.00
N HIS A 208 -3.05 5.60 8.51
CA HIS A 208 -2.48 4.97 9.70
C HIS A 208 -1.03 4.53 9.42
N GLU A 209 -0.79 3.85 8.30
CA GLU A 209 0.56 3.44 7.90
C GLU A 209 1.45 4.63 7.54
N LEU A 210 0.87 5.71 7.01
CA LEU A 210 1.56 6.98 6.81
C LEU A 210 2.03 7.58 8.15
N ALA A 211 1.20 7.53 9.19
CA ALA A 211 1.57 8.03 10.52
C ALA A 211 2.82 7.30 11.06
N HIS A 212 2.90 5.99 10.85
CA HIS A 212 4.08 5.20 11.19
C HIS A 212 5.34 5.63 10.43
N LEU A 213 5.22 6.05 9.17
CA LEU A 213 6.35 6.51 8.36
C LEU A 213 6.82 7.92 8.73
N LEU A 214 5.88 8.83 9.01
CA LEU A 214 6.19 10.25 9.15
C LEU A 214 6.49 10.68 10.58
N LEU A 215 5.87 10.05 11.57
CA LEU A 215 5.96 10.48 12.97
C LEU A 215 7.07 9.73 13.70
N ASN A 216 7.87 10.48 14.46
CA ASN A 216 8.80 9.89 15.42
C ASN A 216 8.11 9.76 16.78
N PHE A 217 8.06 8.55 17.32
CA PHE A 217 7.37 8.26 18.57
C PHE A 217 8.36 8.12 19.72
N GLY A 218 7.99 8.62 20.89
CA GLY A 218 8.83 8.55 22.09
C GLY A 218 8.76 7.20 22.79
N ASP A 219 9.10 7.19 24.08
CA ASP A 219 8.96 6.01 24.91
C ASP A 219 7.47 5.76 25.26
N ILE A 220 6.79 5.07 24.35
CA ILE A 220 5.39 4.67 24.48
C ILE A 220 5.22 3.19 24.17
N THR A 221 4.19 2.59 24.75
CA THR A 221 3.87 1.19 24.46
C THR A 221 3.45 1.02 23.00
N SER A 222 3.64 -0.19 22.46
CA SER A 222 3.18 -0.50 21.09
C SER A 222 1.68 -0.22 20.91
N LYS A 223 0.86 -0.47 21.93
CA LYS A 223 -0.58 -0.20 21.88
C LYS A 223 -0.89 1.29 21.78
N GLN A 224 -0.17 2.13 22.52
CA GLN A 224 -0.28 3.58 22.42
C GLN A 224 0.14 4.08 21.03
N LYS A 225 1.27 3.57 20.48
CA LYS A 225 1.70 3.90 19.11
C LYS A 225 0.59 3.64 18.08
N GLU A 226 0.04 2.43 18.06
CA GLU A 226 -1.06 2.07 17.15
C GLU A 226 -2.29 2.97 17.33
N THR A 227 -2.61 3.34 18.58
CA THR A 227 -3.75 4.22 18.89
C THR A 227 -3.50 5.62 18.33
N LEU A 228 -2.31 6.17 18.53
CA LEU A 228 -1.89 7.46 17.99
C LEU A 228 -1.88 7.46 16.45
N CYS A 229 -1.47 6.38 15.79
CA CYS A 229 -1.55 6.26 14.33
C CYS A 229 -3.00 6.26 13.81
N PHE A 230 -3.93 5.58 14.48
CA PHE A 230 -5.35 5.67 14.13
C PHE A 230 -5.94 7.07 14.38
N GLN A 231 -5.53 7.72 15.47
CA GLN A 231 -5.94 9.10 15.77
C GLN A 231 -5.42 10.08 14.71
N PHE A 232 -4.20 9.87 14.21
CA PHE A 232 -3.62 10.63 13.10
C PHE A 232 -4.48 10.46 11.84
N ALA A 233 -4.78 9.22 11.47
CA ALA A 233 -5.59 8.91 10.30
C ALA A 233 -6.99 9.54 10.38
N GLY A 234 -7.64 9.47 11.55
CA GLY A 234 -8.91 10.12 11.81
C GLY A 234 -8.84 11.64 11.71
N ALA A 235 -7.78 12.26 12.24
CA ALA A 235 -7.56 13.70 12.17
C ALA A 235 -7.24 14.18 10.74
N MET A 236 -6.53 13.37 9.96
CA MET A 236 -6.26 13.62 8.54
C MET A 236 -7.55 13.58 7.70
N LEU A 237 -8.43 12.60 7.91
CA LEU A 237 -9.67 12.48 7.15
C LEU A 237 -10.75 13.48 7.58
N LEU A 238 -10.83 13.75 8.88
CA LEU A 238 -11.85 14.62 9.46
C LEU A 238 -11.23 15.56 10.52
N PRO A 239 -10.72 16.72 10.08
CA PRO A 239 -10.05 17.69 10.95
C PRO A 239 -10.93 18.16 12.10
N GLU A 240 -10.31 18.60 13.21
CA GLU A 240 -11.04 19.00 14.43
C GLU A 240 -12.06 20.12 14.17
N LYS A 241 -11.65 21.15 13.42
CA LYS A 241 -12.56 22.24 13.02
C LYS A 241 -13.77 21.72 12.26
N THR A 242 -13.56 20.75 11.37
CA THR A 242 -14.61 20.16 10.53
C THR A 242 -15.58 19.32 11.36
N ILE A 243 -15.10 18.39 12.18
CA ILE A 243 -15.99 17.55 12.99
C ILE A 243 -16.80 18.38 14.00
N LYS A 244 -16.22 19.43 14.58
CA LYS A 244 -16.93 20.34 15.47
C LYS A 244 -17.98 21.18 14.74
N ALA A 245 -17.73 21.58 13.49
CA ALA A 245 -18.74 22.24 12.67
C ALA A 245 -19.92 21.30 12.33
N GLU A 246 -19.64 20.02 12.06
CA GLU A 246 -20.67 19.02 11.74
C GLU A 246 -21.49 18.58 12.96
N LEU A 247 -20.83 18.37 14.12
CA LEU A 247 -21.46 17.77 15.30
C LEU A 247 -21.75 18.75 16.45
N GLY A 248 -21.12 19.93 16.44
CA GLY A 248 -21.08 20.88 17.56
C GLY A 248 -19.95 20.58 18.56
N GLU A 249 -19.80 21.46 19.56
CA GLU A 249 -18.75 21.32 20.60
C GLU A 249 -19.02 20.18 21.59
N HIS A 250 -20.30 19.91 21.90
CA HIS A 250 -20.69 18.91 22.89
C HIS A 250 -22.00 18.20 22.51
N ARG A 251 -22.02 16.88 22.68
CA ARG A 251 -23.18 16.02 22.36
C ARG A 251 -23.33 14.89 23.39
N ASN A 252 -24.58 14.60 23.72
CA ASN A 252 -24.93 13.43 24.54
C ASN A 252 -25.18 12.18 23.70
N LYS A 253 -25.63 12.34 22.45
CA LYS A 253 -25.95 11.27 21.50
C LYS A 253 -25.71 11.74 20.07
N LEU A 254 -25.26 10.80 19.23
CA LEU A 254 -25.15 10.93 17.77
C LEU A 254 -26.12 9.95 17.13
N SER A 255 -26.80 10.37 16.05
CA SER A 255 -27.69 9.48 15.32
C SER A 255 -26.92 8.68 14.26
N ILE A 256 -27.37 7.46 13.95
CA ILE A 256 -26.77 6.65 12.87
C ILE A 256 -26.90 7.37 11.51
N ASN A 257 -28.01 8.08 11.27
CA ASN A 257 -28.22 8.82 10.02
C ASN A 257 -27.23 9.99 9.86
N GLU A 258 -26.98 10.73 10.93
CA GLU A 258 -25.96 11.80 11.00
C GLU A 258 -24.56 11.24 10.70
N LEU A 259 -24.16 10.17 11.38
CA LEU A 259 -22.87 9.51 11.12
C LEU A 259 -22.76 9.00 9.67
N GLY A 260 -23.88 8.53 9.10
CA GLY A 260 -23.95 8.07 7.72
C GLY A 260 -23.75 9.19 6.70
N ASN A 261 -24.30 10.37 6.97
CA ASN A 261 -24.10 11.53 6.11
C ASN A 261 -22.65 12.02 6.16
N ILE A 262 -22.05 12.10 7.36
CA ILE A 262 -20.63 12.46 7.52
C ILE A 262 -19.73 11.42 6.81
N LYS A 263 -20.05 10.12 6.94
CA LYS A 263 -19.32 9.05 6.23
C LYS A 263 -19.34 9.25 4.71
N LYS A 264 -20.52 9.52 4.13
CA LYS A 264 -20.66 9.76 2.69
C LYS A 264 -19.87 10.96 2.22
N GLN A 265 -19.85 12.03 3.01
CA GLN A 265 -19.21 13.29 2.67
C GLN A 265 -17.68 13.24 2.79
N TYR A 266 -17.14 12.62 3.85
CA TYR A 266 -15.72 12.68 4.18
C TYR A 266 -14.95 11.37 3.91
N GLY A 267 -15.65 10.27 3.64
CA GLY A 267 -15.03 8.97 3.36
C GLY A 267 -14.33 8.38 4.58
N ILE A 268 -14.97 8.46 5.75
CA ILE A 268 -14.51 7.91 7.03
C ILE A 268 -15.61 7.04 7.64
N SER A 269 -15.24 5.88 8.20
CA SER A 269 -16.22 4.94 8.76
C SER A 269 -16.97 5.54 9.96
N MET A 270 -18.20 5.09 10.21
CA MET A 270 -19.00 5.54 11.37
C MET A 270 -18.27 5.30 12.69
N GLN A 271 -17.60 4.15 12.81
CA GLN A 271 -16.79 3.84 13.98
C GLN A 271 -15.63 4.82 14.17
N ALA A 272 -14.94 5.19 13.08
CA ALA A 272 -13.84 6.16 13.14
C ALA A 272 -14.34 7.59 13.43
N ILE A 273 -15.53 7.98 12.93
CA ILE A 273 -16.17 9.25 13.29
C ILE A 273 -16.45 9.32 14.78
N VAL A 274 -16.99 8.25 15.39
CA VAL A 274 -17.25 8.22 16.84
C VAL A 274 -15.96 8.28 17.65
N MET A 275 -14.92 7.55 17.25
CA MET A 275 -13.60 7.67 17.90
C MET A 275 -13.05 9.09 17.79
N ARG A 276 -13.14 9.70 16.61
CA ARG A 276 -12.71 11.08 16.37
C ARG A 276 -13.50 12.09 17.22
N ALA A 277 -14.81 11.92 17.34
CA ALA A 277 -15.67 12.77 18.16
C ALA A 277 -15.31 12.67 19.65
N LYS A 278 -14.98 11.46 20.13
CA LYS A 278 -14.46 11.26 21.49
C LYS A 278 -13.11 11.96 21.67
N ASP A 279 -12.18 11.77 20.74
CA ASP A 279 -10.85 12.37 20.82
C ASP A 279 -10.91 13.91 20.82
N CYS A 280 -11.90 14.51 20.13
CA CYS A 280 -12.16 15.95 20.13
C CYS A 280 -13.01 16.44 21.31
N GLY A 281 -13.38 15.57 22.26
CA GLY A 281 -14.17 15.94 23.44
C GLY A 281 -15.65 16.24 23.17
N ILE A 282 -16.16 15.91 21.97
CA ILE A 282 -17.56 16.15 21.59
C ILE A 282 -18.48 15.18 22.33
N ILE A 283 -18.03 13.94 22.50
CA ILE A 283 -18.72 12.88 23.26
C ILE A 283 -17.80 12.29 24.32
N ASN A 284 -18.39 11.65 25.33
CA ASN A 284 -17.63 11.02 26.40
C ASN A 284 -17.34 9.52 26.16
N GLU A 285 -16.47 8.97 27.00
CA GLU A 285 -16.10 7.54 26.99
C GLU A 285 -17.31 6.61 27.17
N HIS A 286 -18.27 7.01 28.01
CA HIS A 286 -19.44 6.19 28.33
C HIS A 286 -20.32 5.98 27.08
N TYR A 287 -20.66 7.06 26.38
CA TYR A 287 -21.40 6.99 25.12
C TYR A 287 -20.63 6.22 24.05
N THR A 288 -19.31 6.43 23.96
CA THR A 288 -18.46 5.69 23.01
C THR A 288 -18.58 4.18 23.22
N LYS A 289 -18.51 3.70 24.47
CA LYS A 289 -18.70 2.28 24.81
C LYS A 289 -20.10 1.77 24.45
N GLN A 290 -21.14 2.57 24.71
CA GLN A 290 -22.51 2.22 24.33
C GLN A 290 -22.66 2.10 22.80
N PHE A 291 -22.05 3.00 22.04
CA PHE A 291 -22.06 2.95 20.58
C PHE A 291 -21.42 1.66 20.05
N PHE A 292 -20.23 1.29 20.55
CA PHE A 292 -19.58 0.05 20.13
C PHE A 292 -20.34 -1.22 20.55
N PHE A 293 -21.10 -1.15 21.64
CA PHE A 293 -22.04 -2.22 22.00
C PHE A 293 -23.14 -2.38 20.95
N ILE A 294 -23.73 -1.27 20.48
CA ILE A 294 -24.73 -1.27 19.39
C ILE A 294 -24.11 -1.82 18.10
N ILE A 295 -22.91 -1.36 17.71
CA ILE A 295 -22.18 -1.86 16.52
C ILE A 295 -22.03 -3.38 16.58
N LYS A 296 -21.69 -3.93 17.74
CA LYS A 296 -21.58 -5.38 17.93
C LYS A 296 -22.93 -6.08 17.81
N GLN A 297 -23.99 -5.55 18.44
CA GLN A 297 -25.34 -6.13 18.38
C GLN A 297 -25.92 -6.15 16.97
N MET A 298 -25.68 -5.10 16.20
CA MET A 298 -26.18 -4.96 14.82
C MET A 298 -25.27 -5.64 13.78
N ASN A 299 -24.17 -6.28 14.22
CA ASN A 299 -23.15 -6.88 13.37
C ASN A 299 -22.49 -5.89 12.39
N TRP A 300 -22.39 -4.60 12.77
CA TRP A 300 -21.85 -3.53 11.93
C TRP A 300 -20.34 -3.33 12.07
N LYS A 301 -19.63 -4.29 12.66
CA LYS A 301 -18.17 -4.21 12.83
C LYS A 301 -17.46 -4.24 11.48
N VAL A 302 -17.96 -5.03 10.53
CA VAL A 302 -17.42 -5.15 9.16
C VAL A 302 -18.25 -4.31 8.19
N ASP A 303 -19.56 -4.55 8.19
CA ASP A 303 -20.50 -3.92 7.27
C ASP A 303 -21.36 -2.89 7.99
N GLU A 304 -20.96 -1.63 7.88
CA GLU A 304 -21.75 -0.50 8.38
C GLU A 304 -23.00 -0.28 7.51
N PRO A 305 -24.09 0.27 8.07
CA PRO A 305 -25.37 0.40 7.36
C PRO A 305 -25.35 1.42 6.21
N VAL A 306 -24.29 2.21 6.11
CA VAL A 306 -24.11 3.22 5.06
C VAL A 306 -22.76 3.00 4.40
N GLU A 307 -22.77 2.93 3.07
CA GLU A 307 -21.56 2.79 2.26
C GLU A 307 -21.02 4.16 1.82
N TYR A 308 -19.71 4.22 1.62
CA TYR A 308 -19.03 5.35 1.00
C TYR A 308 -18.63 4.96 -0.43
N SER A 309 -19.05 5.77 -1.41
CA SER A 309 -18.91 5.47 -2.85
C SER A 309 -17.71 6.17 -3.51
N GLY A 310 -16.65 6.49 -2.74
CA GLY A 310 -15.41 7.04 -3.30
C GLY A 310 -14.53 5.99 -3.97
N ALA A 311 -13.51 6.46 -4.70
CA ALA A 311 -12.51 5.62 -5.36
C ALA A 311 -11.13 5.83 -4.72
N GLU A 312 -10.45 4.73 -4.39
CA GLU A 312 -9.11 4.72 -3.78
C GLU A 312 -8.13 4.01 -4.70
N GLU A 313 -7.92 4.62 -5.86
CA GLU A 313 -7.05 4.12 -6.91
C GLU A 313 -6.26 5.28 -7.53
N SER A 314 -5.01 5.04 -7.90
CA SER A 314 -4.22 6.03 -8.64
C SER A 314 -4.06 5.59 -10.08
N ASN A 315 -4.26 6.52 -11.01
CA ASN A 315 -3.98 6.36 -12.44
C ASN A 315 -2.54 6.78 -12.79
N ARG A 316 -1.71 7.18 -11.82
CA ARG A 316 -0.38 7.76 -12.06
C ARG A 316 0.53 6.81 -12.83
N PHE A 317 0.59 5.54 -12.46
CA PHE A 317 1.40 4.55 -13.17
C PHE A 317 1.01 4.47 -14.66
N GLU A 318 -0.29 4.43 -14.96
CA GLU A 318 -0.82 4.37 -16.32
C GLU A 318 -0.53 5.67 -17.10
N GLN A 319 -0.69 6.83 -16.47
CA GLN A 319 -0.30 8.12 -17.06
C GLN A 319 1.19 8.17 -17.42
N LEU A 320 2.06 7.72 -16.52
CA LEU A 320 3.50 7.63 -16.78
C LEU A 320 3.79 6.64 -17.90
N LEU A 321 3.09 5.50 -17.94
CA LEU A 321 3.31 4.44 -18.92
C LEU A 321 3.00 4.95 -20.33
N PHE A 322 1.83 5.59 -20.50
CA PHE A 322 1.44 6.13 -21.79
C PHE A 322 2.24 7.36 -22.19
N ARG A 323 2.64 8.21 -21.24
CA ARG A 323 3.60 9.28 -21.53
C ARG A 323 4.90 8.71 -22.09
N ALA A 324 5.49 7.71 -21.44
CA ALA A 324 6.74 7.10 -21.91
C ALA A 324 6.57 6.42 -23.29
N LEU A 325 5.41 5.83 -23.55
CA LEU A 325 5.11 5.17 -24.81
C LEU A 325 4.92 6.17 -25.97
N VAL A 326 4.14 7.24 -25.77
CA VAL A 326 3.88 8.27 -26.81
C VAL A 326 5.12 9.08 -27.13
N GLU A 327 5.97 9.31 -26.14
CA GLU A 327 7.26 10.01 -26.30
C GLU A 327 8.37 9.10 -26.85
N ASP A 328 8.03 7.89 -27.34
CA ASP A 328 8.95 6.88 -27.90
C ASP A 328 10.11 6.48 -26.96
N GLN A 329 9.97 6.72 -25.65
CA GLN A 329 10.99 6.36 -24.65
C GLN A 329 10.96 4.86 -24.33
N ILE A 330 9.81 4.22 -24.52
CA ILE A 330 9.64 2.76 -24.41
C ILE A 330 8.90 2.22 -25.63
N SER A 331 9.22 0.98 -26.01
CA SER A 331 8.45 0.27 -27.03
C SER A 331 7.13 -0.26 -26.47
N MET A 332 6.16 -0.59 -27.34
CA MET A 332 4.93 -1.29 -26.92
C MET A 332 5.22 -2.60 -26.17
N SER A 333 6.27 -3.34 -26.55
CA SER A 333 6.67 -4.56 -25.84
C SER A 333 7.12 -4.25 -24.42
N LYS A 334 7.87 -3.17 -24.23
CA LYS A 334 8.29 -2.71 -22.91
C LYS A 334 7.11 -2.21 -22.09
N ALA A 335 6.19 -1.47 -22.70
CA ALA A 335 4.97 -1.01 -22.04
C ALA A 335 4.11 -2.19 -21.55
N ALA A 336 3.88 -3.21 -22.39
CA ALA A 336 3.18 -4.44 -22.02
C ALA A 336 3.87 -5.16 -20.85
N SER A 337 5.21 -5.28 -20.91
CA SER A 337 6.01 -5.90 -19.84
C SER A 337 5.95 -5.13 -18.52
N LEU A 338 5.94 -3.79 -18.56
CA LEU A 338 5.75 -2.93 -17.39
C LEU A 338 4.31 -3.00 -16.86
N ASN A 339 3.30 -3.23 -17.72
CA ASN A 339 1.91 -3.39 -17.31
C ASN A 339 1.55 -4.84 -16.89
N ASN A 340 2.54 -5.75 -16.80
CA ASN A 340 2.33 -7.17 -16.53
C ASN A 340 1.35 -7.87 -17.52
N GLN A 341 1.37 -7.45 -18.78
CA GLN A 341 0.55 -8.01 -19.85
C GLN A 341 1.41 -8.65 -20.93
N THR A 342 0.80 -9.52 -21.74
CA THR A 342 1.41 -9.92 -23.01
C THR A 342 1.31 -8.77 -24.01
N LEU A 343 2.22 -8.71 -24.98
CA LEU A 343 2.12 -7.72 -26.05
C LEU A 343 0.80 -7.82 -26.83
N ALA A 344 0.27 -9.03 -26.99
CA ALA A 344 -1.01 -9.25 -27.67
C ALA A 344 -2.18 -8.65 -26.88
N ASP A 345 -2.22 -8.88 -25.57
CA ASP A 345 -3.29 -8.36 -24.70
C ASP A 345 -3.21 -6.83 -24.62
N PHE A 346 -2.00 -6.28 -24.40
CA PHE A 346 -1.77 -4.84 -24.36
C PHE A 346 -2.20 -4.17 -25.67
N ARG A 347 -1.87 -4.76 -26.82
CA ARG A 347 -2.36 -4.26 -28.11
C ARG A 347 -3.88 -4.31 -28.17
N LYS A 348 -4.50 -5.44 -27.85
CA LYS A 348 -5.96 -5.56 -27.92
C LYS A 348 -6.67 -4.49 -27.08
N GLU A 349 -6.12 -4.14 -25.92
CA GLU A 349 -6.68 -3.15 -25.02
C GLU A 349 -6.46 -1.71 -25.51
N TYR A 350 -5.28 -1.40 -26.05
CA TYR A 350 -4.86 -0.02 -26.33
C TYR A 350 -4.63 0.32 -27.81
N GLN A 351 -4.94 -0.58 -28.75
CA GLN A 351 -4.69 -0.41 -30.20
C GLN A 351 -5.43 0.80 -30.80
N MET A 352 -6.53 1.26 -30.20
CA MET A 352 -7.26 2.45 -30.67
C MET A 352 -6.70 3.78 -30.12
N MET A 353 -5.72 3.73 -29.21
CA MET A 353 -5.15 4.92 -28.56
C MET A 353 -3.83 5.41 -29.19
N PHE A 354 -3.25 4.63 -30.12
CA PHE A 354 -1.96 4.89 -30.76
C PHE A 354 -2.02 4.73 -32.28
#